data_AF-A0A9P0CIH2-F1
#
_entry.id   AF-A0A9P0CIH2-F1
#
_cell.length_a   1.000
_cell.length_b   1.000
_cell.length_c   1.000
_cell.angle_alpha   90.00
_cell.angle_beta   90.00
_cell.angle_gamma   90.00
#
_symmetry.space_group_name_H-M   'P 1'
#
loop_
_entity.id
_entity.type
_entity.pdbx_description
1 polymer ?
#
loop_
_entity_poly.entity_id
_entity_poly.type
_entity_poly.pdbx_seq_one_letter_code
_entity_poly.pdbx_strand_id
1 'polypeptide(L)'
;MDLSNIIFILLSLLVSVNCIMWNLEPNSRKCLREELQQNIPVIGEFEVSEAPGQSVDYLVTDSKGHTLAKRQGITKGKFSFNTESFDTYEICFISQVPQNLRGISQEVSLVTKHGVETKNYDTYGEAAQLKPIEKELKRLEDLSEAIVQDFAIMRKREEEMRDTNESTNSRVLYFSIFSMCCLLALATWQVLYLRTYFKAKKLIE
;
A
#
# COMPACT_ATOMS: atom_id res chain seq x y z
N MET A 1 23.05 29.95 20.85
CA MET A 1 22.21 28.84 20.34
C MET A 1 21.20 28.53 21.42
N ASP A 2 19.95 28.91 21.20
CA ASP A 2 18.91 28.82 22.22
C ASP A 2 18.69 27.37 22.67
N LEU A 3 18.45 27.18 23.96
CA LEU A 3 18.18 25.88 24.58
C LEU A 3 17.07 25.10 23.84
N SER A 4 16.11 25.85 23.27
CA SER A 4 15.05 25.34 22.41
C SER A 4 15.58 24.58 21.18
N ASN A 5 16.62 25.11 20.52
CA ASN A 5 17.21 24.49 19.33
C ASN A 5 17.98 23.22 19.71
N ILE A 6 18.62 23.18 20.88
CA ILE A 6 19.32 21.98 21.38
C ILE A 6 18.30 20.88 21.69
N ILE A 7 17.16 21.22 22.31
CA ILE A 7 16.08 20.27 22.59
C ILE A 7 15.47 19.74 21.28
N PHE A 8 15.27 20.59 20.28
CA PHE A 8 14.74 20.17 18.97
C PHE A 8 15.70 19.21 18.24
N ILE A 9 17.01 19.48 18.30
CA ILE A 9 18.04 18.59 17.73
C ILE A 9 18.07 17.25 18.50
N LEU A 10 18.02 17.28 19.83
CA LEU A 10 18.01 16.06 20.64
C LEU A 10 16.75 15.21 20.41
N LEU A 11 15.60 15.85 20.20
CA LEU A 11 14.33 15.18 19.89
C LEU A 11 14.33 14.55 18.48
N SER A 12 15.01 15.17 17.52
CA SER A 12 15.16 14.62 16.16
C SER A 12 16.04 13.36 16.10
N LEU A 13 16.97 13.19 17.05
CA LEU A 13 17.85 12.02 17.16
C LEU A 13 17.16 10.77 17.72
N LEU A 14 15.93 10.89 18.25
CA LEU A 14 15.16 9.78 18.82
C LEU A 14 14.29 9.04 17.80
N VAL A 15 14.31 9.44 16.52
CA VAL A 15 13.54 8.74 15.48
C VAL A 15 14.28 7.45 15.10
N SER A 16 13.98 6.37 15.81
CA SER A 16 14.32 5.02 15.40
C SER A 16 13.51 4.65 14.15
N VAL A 17 14.20 4.38 13.05
CA VAL A 17 13.59 3.86 11.81
C VAL A 17 13.17 2.42 12.10
N ASN A 18 11.86 2.19 12.17
CA ASN A 18 11.32 0.85 12.38
C ASN A 18 11.29 0.09 11.04
N CYS A 19 12.08 -0.96 10.94
CA CYS A 19 11.87 -2.02 9.96
C CYS A 19 10.54 -2.74 10.25
N ILE A 20 9.94 -3.40 9.25
CA ILE A 20 8.71 -4.16 9.48
C ILE A 20 9.08 -5.39 10.31
N MET A 21 8.66 -5.41 11.57
CA MET A 21 8.93 -6.49 12.52
C MET A 21 7.63 -7.02 13.09
N TRP A 22 7.50 -8.34 13.17
CA TRP A 22 6.35 -8.99 13.79
C TRP A 22 6.71 -10.32 14.44
N ASN A 23 5.89 -10.69 15.42
CA ASN A 23 5.94 -12.01 16.03
C ASN A 23 5.15 -13.03 15.21
N LEU A 24 5.79 -14.14 14.87
CA LEU A 24 5.23 -15.29 14.17
C LEU A 24 4.95 -16.40 15.18
N GLU A 25 3.67 -16.73 15.34
CA GLU A 25 3.25 -17.77 16.27
C GLU A 25 3.58 -19.17 15.73
N PRO A 26 3.77 -20.18 16.61
CA PRO A 26 4.01 -21.56 16.20
C PRO A 26 2.97 -22.10 15.22
N ASN A 27 3.42 -22.75 14.14
CA ASN A 27 2.54 -23.32 13.11
C ASN A 27 1.58 -22.30 12.46
N SER A 28 1.92 -21.01 12.53
CA SER A 28 1.16 -19.94 11.88
C SER A 28 1.83 -19.45 10.60
N ARG A 29 1.04 -18.76 9.77
CA ARG A 29 1.49 -18.06 8.56
C ARG A 29 1.14 -16.59 8.72
N LYS A 30 2.11 -15.70 8.49
CA LYS A 30 1.89 -14.25 8.38
C LYS A 30 2.49 -13.73 7.08
N CYS A 31 1.80 -12.78 6.46
CA CYS A 31 2.18 -12.29 5.15
C CYS A 31 2.07 -10.77 5.05
N LEU A 32 3.01 -10.19 4.34
CA LEU A 32 2.98 -8.80 3.89
C LEU A 32 2.44 -8.78 2.45
N ARG A 33 1.36 -8.02 2.23
CA ARG A 33 0.78 -7.82 0.89
C ARG A 33 1.12 -6.41 0.41
N GLU A 34 1.79 -6.31 -0.72
CA GLU A 34 2.18 -5.05 -1.34
C GLU A 34 1.64 -4.98 -2.78
N GLU A 35 1.05 -3.85 -3.15
CA GLU A 35 0.71 -3.56 -4.54
C GLU A 35 1.92 -2.93 -5.23
N LEU A 36 2.41 -3.59 -6.27
CA LEU A 36 3.64 -3.19 -6.93
C LEU A 36 3.38 -2.85 -8.41
N GLN A 37 4.13 -1.86 -8.91
CA GLN A 37 4.08 -1.47 -10.32
C GLN A 37 4.68 -2.55 -11.21
N GLN A 38 4.40 -2.47 -12.51
CA GLN A 38 4.97 -3.36 -13.50
C GLN A 38 6.46 -3.08 -13.74
N ASN A 39 7.25 -4.13 -14.02
CA ASN A 39 8.66 -4.06 -14.43
C ASN A 39 9.61 -3.41 -13.40
N ILE A 40 9.33 -3.54 -12.11
CA ILE A 40 10.24 -3.09 -11.06
C ILE A 40 10.93 -4.28 -10.38
N PRO A 41 12.26 -4.21 -10.17
CA PRO A 41 12.95 -5.17 -9.33
C PRO A 41 12.58 -4.96 -7.86
N VAL A 42 12.49 -6.05 -7.11
CA VAL A 42 12.22 -6.07 -5.67
C VAL A 42 13.27 -6.92 -4.99
N ILE A 43 13.78 -6.41 -3.86
CA ILE A 43 14.70 -7.13 -2.98
C ILE A 43 14.11 -7.10 -1.58
N GLY A 44 13.95 -8.27 -0.98
CA GLY A 44 13.59 -8.40 0.43
C GLY A 44 14.74 -8.97 1.24
N GLU A 45 15.14 -8.27 2.29
CA GLU A 45 16.11 -8.73 3.28
C GLU A 45 15.33 -9.15 4.52
N PHE A 46 15.60 -10.36 5.02
CA PHE A 46 14.88 -10.89 6.18
C PHE A 46 15.84 -11.47 7.23
N GLU A 47 15.41 -11.38 8.47
CA GLU A 47 16.06 -11.96 9.63
C GLU A 47 14.99 -12.53 10.57
N VAL A 48 15.16 -13.78 10.95
CA VAL A 48 14.25 -14.55 11.79
C VAL A 48 15.01 -14.96 13.04
N SER A 49 14.43 -14.72 14.21
CA SER A 49 15.01 -15.17 15.48
C SER A 49 15.13 -16.69 15.51
N GLU A 50 16.32 -17.20 15.81
CA GLU A 50 16.54 -18.65 15.91
C GLU A 50 15.74 -19.25 17.08
N ALA A 51 15.11 -20.39 16.84
CA ALA A 51 14.45 -21.15 17.89
C ALA A 51 14.78 -22.65 17.75
N PRO A 52 15.18 -23.33 18.84
CA PRO A 52 15.62 -24.71 18.78
C PRO A 52 14.48 -25.65 18.36
N GLY A 53 14.73 -26.47 17.35
CA GLY A 53 13.77 -27.47 16.85
C GLY A 53 12.59 -26.90 16.07
N GLN A 54 12.63 -25.62 15.67
CA GLN A 54 11.61 -24.96 14.86
C GLN A 54 12.26 -24.36 13.61
N SER A 55 11.53 -24.38 12.50
CA SER A 55 11.99 -23.79 11.24
C SER A 55 10.95 -22.83 10.68
N VAL A 56 11.41 -21.76 10.05
CA VAL A 56 10.54 -20.86 9.30
C VAL A 56 10.83 -21.02 7.82
N ASP A 57 9.79 -21.06 7.02
CA ASP A 57 9.86 -21.05 5.56
C ASP A 57 9.38 -19.68 5.06
N TYR A 58 9.92 -19.20 3.94
CA TYR A 58 9.31 -18.07 3.23
C TYR A 58 8.72 -18.52 1.90
N LEU A 59 7.67 -17.82 1.48
CA LEU A 59 6.98 -17.99 0.21
C LEU A 59 6.58 -16.62 -0.33
N VAL A 60 7.00 -16.31 -1.55
CA VAL A 60 6.60 -15.11 -2.28
C VAL A 60 5.70 -15.52 -3.44
N THR A 61 4.50 -14.96 -3.49
CA THR A 61 3.49 -15.26 -4.50
C THR A 61 2.86 -14.01 -5.10
N ASP A 62 2.43 -14.11 -6.35
CA ASP A 62 1.57 -13.12 -7.01
C ASP A 62 0.08 -13.36 -6.66
N SER A 63 -0.82 -12.43 -7.01
CA SER A 63 -2.26 -12.54 -6.76
C SER A 63 -2.91 -13.77 -7.39
N LYS A 64 -2.33 -14.27 -8.48
CA LYS A 64 -2.72 -15.49 -9.19
C LYS A 64 -2.23 -16.77 -8.51
N GLY A 65 -1.47 -16.66 -7.42
CA GLY A 65 -0.87 -17.78 -6.71
C GLY A 65 0.40 -18.33 -7.36
N HIS A 66 0.95 -17.64 -8.36
CA HIS A 66 2.23 -18.03 -8.95
C HIS A 66 3.35 -17.82 -7.94
N THR A 67 4.19 -18.84 -7.71
CA THR A 67 5.30 -18.79 -6.75
C THR A 67 6.53 -18.18 -7.40
N LEU A 68 6.96 -17.03 -6.90
CA LEU A 68 8.12 -16.29 -7.42
C LEU A 68 9.41 -16.68 -6.70
N ALA A 69 9.33 -16.89 -5.39
CA ALA A 69 10.46 -17.33 -4.58
C ALA A 69 9.97 -18.18 -3.40
N LYS A 70 10.72 -19.22 -3.06
CA LYS A 70 10.43 -20.09 -1.90
C LYS A 70 11.73 -20.65 -1.34
N ARG A 71 11.85 -20.69 -0.02
CA ARG A 71 12.93 -21.42 0.66
C ARG A 71 12.47 -21.91 2.03
N GLN A 72 12.99 -23.06 2.41
CA GLN A 72 12.69 -23.69 3.70
C GLN A 72 13.84 -23.52 4.69
N GLY A 73 13.52 -23.56 5.99
CA GLY A 73 14.52 -23.53 7.06
C GLY A 73 15.39 -22.28 7.06
N ILE A 74 14.76 -21.11 6.94
CA ILE A 74 15.43 -19.83 6.83
C ILE A 74 15.69 -19.19 8.21
N THR A 75 16.85 -18.57 8.34
CA THR A 75 17.23 -17.77 9.52
C THR A 75 17.52 -16.33 9.10
N LYS A 76 18.47 -16.13 8.19
CA LYS A 76 18.80 -14.82 7.62
C LYS A 76 19.06 -14.94 6.13
N GLY A 77 18.67 -13.94 5.36
CA GLY A 77 18.94 -13.96 3.93
C GLY A 77 18.29 -12.84 3.15
N LYS A 78 18.39 -12.96 1.83
CA LYS A 78 17.75 -12.05 0.87
C LYS A 78 17.04 -12.85 -0.20
N PHE A 79 15.93 -12.32 -0.71
CA PHE A 79 15.28 -12.78 -1.92
C PHE A 79 15.18 -11.62 -2.92
N SER A 80 15.10 -11.93 -4.20
CA SER A 80 14.86 -10.94 -5.25
C SER A 80 13.97 -11.52 -6.33
N PHE A 81 13.06 -10.70 -6.84
CA PHE A 81 12.20 -11.00 -7.97
C PHE A 81 11.90 -9.71 -8.74
N ASN A 82 11.44 -9.86 -9.98
CA ASN A 82 10.99 -8.73 -10.80
C ASN A 82 9.47 -8.85 -11.00
N THR A 83 8.78 -7.72 -10.98
CA THR A 83 7.33 -7.69 -11.22
C THR A 83 7.02 -7.75 -12.72
N GLU A 84 6.09 -8.61 -13.13
CA GLU A 84 5.71 -8.77 -14.55
C GLU A 84 4.54 -7.87 -14.95
N SER A 85 3.62 -7.63 -14.02
CA SER A 85 2.44 -6.77 -14.18
C SER A 85 2.18 -6.00 -12.89
N PHE A 86 1.38 -4.93 -13.01
CA PHE A 86 0.80 -4.26 -11.84
C PHE A 86 -0.12 -5.26 -11.13
N ASP A 87 0.30 -5.70 -9.95
CA ASP A 87 -0.39 -6.75 -9.20
C ASP A 87 -0.08 -6.66 -7.70
N THR A 88 -0.84 -7.41 -6.90
CA THR A 88 -0.60 -7.58 -5.46
C THR A 88 0.29 -8.78 -5.21
N TYR A 89 1.48 -8.51 -4.69
CA TYR A 89 2.45 -9.54 -4.31
C TYR A 89 2.36 -9.80 -2.81
N GLU A 90 2.49 -11.07 -2.42
CA GLU A 90 2.39 -11.55 -1.05
C GLU A 90 3.70 -12.21 -0.63
N ILE A 91 4.32 -11.67 0.42
CA ILE A 91 5.54 -12.21 1.05
C ILE A 91 5.15 -12.84 2.38
N CYS A 92 5.13 -14.16 2.41
CA CYS A 92 4.71 -14.95 3.56
C CYS A 92 5.88 -15.60 4.30
N PHE A 93 5.77 -15.64 5.62
CA PHE A 93 6.60 -16.44 6.51
C PHE A 93 5.72 -17.46 7.23
N ILE A 94 6.15 -18.72 7.21
CA ILE A 94 5.39 -19.86 7.69
C ILE A 94 6.24 -20.58 8.74
N SER A 95 5.76 -20.60 9.99
CA SER A 95 6.41 -21.34 11.07
C SER A 95 6.05 -22.82 10.98
N GLN A 96 7.05 -23.69 11.11
CA GLN A 96 6.88 -25.13 11.20
C GLN A 96 7.50 -25.64 12.50
N VAL A 97 6.64 -26.20 13.35
CA VAL A 97 7.03 -26.77 14.63
C VAL A 97 6.64 -28.26 14.63
N PRO A 98 7.61 -29.18 14.87
CA PRO A 98 7.31 -30.60 14.98
C PRO A 98 6.33 -30.89 16.12
N GLN A 99 5.44 -31.87 15.94
CA GLN A 99 4.39 -32.22 16.91
C GLN A 99 4.93 -32.58 18.32
N ASN A 100 6.20 -32.99 18.42
CA ASN A 100 6.84 -33.39 19.67
C ASN A 100 7.42 -32.22 20.48
N LEU A 101 7.37 -31.00 19.95
CA LEU A 101 7.97 -29.81 20.55
C LEU A 101 6.90 -28.76 20.84
N ARG A 102 7.04 -28.09 21.99
CA ARG A 102 6.24 -26.89 22.28
C ARG A 102 6.85 -25.73 21.53
N GLY A 103 6.08 -25.15 20.60
CA GLY A 103 6.54 -24.02 19.80
C GLY A 103 6.74 -22.75 20.62
N ILE A 104 7.65 -21.92 20.16
CA ILE A 104 7.97 -20.60 20.71
C ILE A 104 7.70 -19.57 19.61
N SER A 105 7.14 -18.42 19.96
CA SER A 105 6.98 -17.32 19.01
C SER A 105 8.34 -16.86 18.50
N GLN A 106 8.51 -16.78 17.18
CA GLN A 106 9.73 -16.27 16.54
C GLN A 106 9.47 -14.86 16.01
N GLU A 107 10.43 -13.96 16.19
CA GLU A 107 10.37 -12.62 15.61
C GLU A 107 10.91 -12.65 14.18
N VAL A 108 10.18 -12.02 13.26
CA VAL A 108 10.58 -11.86 11.85
C VAL A 108 10.74 -10.37 11.58
N SER A 109 11.93 -9.99 11.10
CA SER A 109 12.24 -8.67 10.57
C SER A 109 12.34 -8.76 9.05
N LEU A 110 11.63 -7.87 8.35
CA LEU A 110 11.62 -7.79 6.89
C LEU A 110 11.87 -6.34 6.45
N VAL A 111 12.78 -6.19 5.49
CA VAL A 111 13.06 -4.93 4.80
C VAL A 111 12.89 -5.17 3.30
N THR A 112 11.85 -4.58 2.72
CA THR A 112 11.60 -4.59 1.27
C THR A 112 12.19 -3.32 0.64
N LYS A 113 12.82 -3.47 -0.52
CA LYS A 113 13.35 -2.39 -1.37
C LYS A 113 12.83 -2.60 -2.78
N HIS A 114 12.45 -1.50 -3.44
CA HIS A 114 11.81 -1.55 -4.77
C HIS A 114 12.51 -0.59 -5.74
N GLY A 115 12.54 -0.95 -7.02
CA GLY A 115 13.02 -0.05 -8.09
C GLY A 115 14.45 0.44 -7.87
N VAL A 116 14.63 1.77 -7.83
CA VAL A 116 15.95 2.42 -7.69
C VAL A 116 16.64 2.06 -6.36
N GLU A 117 15.88 1.76 -5.31
CA GLU A 117 16.43 1.37 -4.01
C GLU A 117 17.07 -0.03 -4.02
N THR A 118 16.75 -0.86 -5.01
CA THR A 118 17.41 -2.16 -5.20
C THR A 118 18.82 -2.03 -5.78
N LYS A 119 19.13 -0.90 -6.42
CA LYS A 119 20.45 -0.68 -7.05
C LYS A 119 21.49 -0.42 -5.98
N ASN A 120 22.45 -1.34 -5.85
CA ASN A 120 23.61 -1.11 -5.01
C ASN A 120 24.68 -0.34 -5.78
N TYR A 121 24.70 0.99 -5.60
CA TYR A 121 25.66 1.87 -6.26
C TYR A 121 27.10 1.61 -5.81
N ASP A 122 27.32 0.99 -4.65
CA ASP A 122 28.65 0.64 -4.16
C ASP A 122 29.32 -0.41 -5.04
N THR A 123 28.60 -1.48 -5.36
CA THR A 123 29.11 -2.53 -6.27
C THR A 123 29.13 -2.08 -7.72
N TYR A 124 28.20 -1.20 -8.12
CA TYR A 124 28.13 -0.68 -9.49
C TYR A 124 29.27 0.31 -9.82
N GLY A 125 29.65 1.15 -8.86
CA GLY A 125 30.74 2.12 -9.02
C GLY A 125 32.11 1.47 -9.20
N GLU A 126 32.35 0.34 -8.54
CA GLU A 126 33.59 -0.44 -8.68
C GLU A 126 33.68 -1.14 -10.04
N ALA A 127 32.57 -1.72 -10.53
CA ALA A 127 32.52 -2.38 -11.84
C ALA A 127 32.71 -1.40 -13.02
N ALA A 128 32.26 -0.15 -12.86
CA ALA A 128 32.36 0.90 -13.87
C ALA A 128 33.60 1.81 -13.71
N GLN A 129 34.44 1.61 -12.68
CA GLN A 129 35.58 2.47 -12.33
C GLN A 129 35.22 3.97 -12.26
N LEU A 130 34.02 4.28 -11.79
CA LEU A 130 33.55 5.66 -11.71
C LEU A 130 34.25 6.40 -10.57
N LYS A 131 34.53 7.69 -10.76
CA LYS A 131 34.99 8.53 -9.65
C LYS A 131 33.89 8.58 -8.58
N PRO A 132 34.24 8.71 -7.29
CA PRO A 132 33.24 8.76 -6.21
C PRO A 132 32.17 9.83 -6.43
N ILE A 133 32.54 10.97 -7.02
CA ILE A 133 31.60 12.05 -7.37
C ILE A 133 30.64 11.71 -8.52
N GLU A 134 31.09 10.94 -9.53
CA GLU A 134 30.25 10.55 -10.68
C GLU A 134 29.20 9.52 -10.24
N LYS A 135 29.56 8.63 -9.33
CA LYS A 135 28.65 7.66 -8.71
C LYS A 135 27.52 8.33 -7.94
N GLU A 136 27.84 9.34 -7.12
CA GLU A 136 26.82 10.09 -6.37
C GLU A 136 25.90 10.87 -7.31
N LEU A 137 26.45 11.50 -8.35
CA LEU A 137 25.66 12.21 -9.35
C LEU A 137 24.69 11.27 -10.07
N LYS A 138 25.16 10.07 -10.47
CA LYS A 138 24.31 9.07 -11.12
C LYS A 138 23.19 8.55 -10.21
N ARG A 139 23.49 8.33 -8.92
CA ARG A 139 22.48 7.96 -7.92
C ARG A 139 21.39 9.04 -7.79
N LEU A 140 21.77 10.31 -7.75
CA LEU A 140 20.83 11.43 -7.67
C LEU A 140 20.00 11.58 -8.94
N GLU A 141 20.59 11.37 -10.10
CA GLU A 141 19.89 11.34 -11.40
C GLU A 141 18.81 10.25 -11.41
N ASP A 142 19.19 9.00 -11.10
CA ASP A 142 18.25 7.87 -11.07
C ASP A 142 17.13 8.07 -10.04
N LEU A 143 17.44 8.64 -8.87
CA LEU A 143 16.43 9.01 -7.86
C LEU A 143 15.47 10.09 -8.39
N SER A 144 16.01 11.13 -9.04
CA SER A 144 15.20 12.21 -9.59
C SER A 144 14.27 11.71 -10.70
N GLU A 145 14.77 10.83 -11.58
CA GLU A 145 13.96 10.26 -12.67
C GLU A 145 12.81 9.41 -12.12
N ALA A 146 13.07 8.57 -11.11
CA ALA A 146 12.03 7.78 -10.45
C ALA A 146 10.96 8.66 -9.80
N ILE A 147 11.36 9.73 -9.09
CA ILE A 147 10.42 10.68 -8.48
C ILE A 147 9.53 11.34 -9.54
N VAL A 148 10.11 11.78 -10.67
CA VAL A 148 9.34 12.40 -11.77
C VAL A 148 8.34 11.42 -12.37
N GLN A 149 8.75 10.16 -12.55
CA GLN A 149 7.86 9.10 -13.03
C GLN A 149 6.71 8.84 -12.05
N ASP A 150 6.99 8.77 -10.75
CA ASP A 150 5.98 8.57 -9.71
C ASP A 150 4.98 9.73 -9.67
N PHE A 151 5.46 10.98 -9.79
CA PHE A 151 4.58 12.16 -9.88
C PHE A 151 3.68 12.11 -11.11
N ALA A 152 4.19 11.66 -12.27
CA ALA A 152 3.39 11.53 -13.48
C ALA A 152 2.26 10.51 -13.29
N ILE A 153 2.55 9.37 -12.64
CA ILE A 153 1.55 8.34 -12.32
C ILE A 153 0.54 8.87 -11.29
N MET A 154 1.00 9.57 -10.25
CA MET A 154 0.14 10.16 -9.22
C MET A 154 -0.85 11.16 -9.83
N ARG A 155 -0.36 12.05 -10.70
CA ARG A 155 -1.19 13.02 -11.42
C ARG A 155 -2.23 12.33 -12.31
N LYS A 156 -1.85 11.29 -13.04
CA LYS A 156 -2.79 10.52 -13.87
C LYS A 156 -3.93 9.93 -13.03
N ARG A 157 -3.60 9.36 -11.87
CA ARG A 157 -4.61 8.82 -10.94
C ARG A 157 -5.52 9.90 -10.36
N GLU A 158 -4.98 11.09 -10.06
CA GLU A 158 -5.78 12.24 -9.63
C GLU A 158 -6.77 12.67 -10.72
N GLU A 159 -6.33 12.75 -11.97
CA GLU A 159 -7.17 13.12 -13.11
C GLU A 159 -8.32 12.12 -13.29
N GLU A 160 -8.06 10.81 -13.20
CA GLU A 160 -9.08 9.76 -13.25
C GLU A 160 -10.04 9.82 -12.05
N MET A 161 -9.53 10.05 -10.83
CA MET A 161 -10.37 10.24 -9.64
C MET A 161 -11.23 11.50 -9.73
N ARG A 162 -10.71 12.57 -10.33
CA ARG A 162 -11.47 13.82 -10.52
C ARG A 162 -12.61 13.64 -11.52
N ASP A 163 -12.37 12.94 -12.62
CA ASP A 163 -13.40 12.66 -13.64
C ASP A 163 -14.52 11.75 -13.10
N THR A 164 -14.16 10.70 -12.34
CA THR A 164 -15.15 9.85 -11.66
C THR A 164 -15.97 10.61 -10.61
N ASN A 165 -15.33 11.52 -9.88
CA ASN A 165 -16.03 12.37 -8.91
C ASN A 165 -16.98 13.36 -9.62
N GLU A 166 -16.53 14.03 -10.68
CA GLU A 166 -17.33 15.00 -11.44
C GLU A 166 -18.55 14.35 -12.11
N SER A 167 -18.36 13.19 -12.74
CA SER A 167 -19.45 12.42 -13.35
C SER A 167 -20.45 11.89 -12.32
N THR A 168 -19.98 11.44 -11.16
CA THR A 168 -20.86 11.01 -10.04
C THR A 168 -21.65 12.18 -9.49
N ASN A 169 -20.99 13.32 -9.23
CA ASN A 169 -21.63 14.53 -8.71
C ASN A 169 -22.72 15.03 -9.67
N SER A 170 -22.46 15.02 -10.97
CA SER A 170 -23.42 15.43 -11.99
C SER A 170 -24.66 14.51 -12.01
N ARG A 171 -24.48 13.19 -11.94
CA ARG A 171 -25.61 12.23 -11.86
C ARG A 171 -26.47 12.45 -10.61
N VAL A 172 -25.82 12.64 -9.45
CA VAL A 172 -26.51 12.93 -8.18
C VAL A 172 -27.28 14.24 -8.24
N LEU A 173 -26.71 15.28 -8.87
CA LEU A 173 -27.38 16.55 -9.09
C LEU A 173 -28.68 16.36 -9.90
N TYR A 174 -28.62 15.65 -11.03
CA TYR A 174 -29.80 15.41 -11.86
C TYR A 174 -30.88 14.59 -11.14
N PHE A 175 -30.50 13.54 -10.39
CA PHE A 175 -31.46 12.80 -9.57
C PHE A 175 -32.09 13.67 -8.47
N SER A 176 -31.31 14.57 -7.86
CA SER A 176 -31.82 15.50 -6.84
C SER A 176 -32.82 16.50 -7.42
N ILE A 177 -32.54 17.06 -8.60
CA ILE A 177 -33.46 17.96 -9.32
C ILE A 177 -34.75 17.23 -9.68
N PHE A 178 -34.65 16.02 -10.25
CA PHE A 178 -35.81 15.20 -10.59
C PHE A 178 -36.68 14.90 -9.36
N SER A 179 -36.07 14.48 -8.25
CA SER A 179 -36.75 14.23 -6.99
C SER A 179 -37.49 15.47 -6.48
N MET A 180 -36.85 16.64 -6.50
CA MET A 180 -37.47 17.88 -6.08
C MET A 180 -38.68 18.26 -6.95
N CYS A 181 -38.58 18.08 -8.27
CA CYS A 181 -39.70 18.28 -9.19
C CYS A 181 -40.87 17.34 -8.89
N CYS A 182 -40.60 16.05 -8.63
CA CYS A 182 -41.63 15.08 -8.25
C CYS A 182 -42.34 15.46 -6.94
N LEU A 183 -41.59 15.91 -5.92
CA LEU A 183 -42.18 16.35 -4.65
C LEU A 183 -43.10 17.57 -4.83
N LEU A 184 -42.70 18.55 -5.63
CA LEU A 184 -43.53 19.72 -5.94
C LEU A 184 -44.80 19.35 -6.71
N ALA A 185 -44.69 18.43 -7.68
CA ALA A 185 -45.83 17.91 -8.43
C ALA A 185 -46.82 17.17 -7.52
N LEU A 186 -46.32 16.32 -6.62
CA LEU A 186 -47.16 15.62 -5.64
C LEU A 186 -47.82 16.59 -4.65
N ALA A 187 -47.09 17.58 -4.14
CA ALA A 187 -47.63 18.58 -3.22
C ALA A 187 -48.76 19.41 -3.86
N THR A 188 -48.55 19.89 -5.09
CA THR A 188 -49.60 20.63 -5.82
C THR A 188 -50.81 19.76 -6.12
N TRP A 189 -50.60 18.51 -6.53
CA TRP A 189 -51.68 17.54 -6.72
C TRP A 189 -52.47 17.30 -5.44
N GLN A 190 -51.79 17.10 -4.31
CA GLN A 190 -52.42 16.91 -2.99
C GLN A 190 -53.32 18.10 -2.62
N VAL A 191 -52.87 19.34 -2.83
CA VAL A 191 -53.66 20.54 -2.55
C VAL A 191 -54.89 20.64 -3.46
N LEU A 192 -54.74 20.37 -4.76
CA LEU A 192 -55.86 20.39 -5.70
C LEU A 192 -56.89 19.31 -5.40
N TYR A 193 -56.42 18.11 -5.04
CA TYR A 193 -57.29 17.00 -4.64
C TYR A 193 -58.09 17.35 -3.39
N LEU A 194 -57.44 17.85 -2.33
CA LEU A 194 -58.11 18.29 -1.11
C LEU A 194 -59.12 19.41 -1.38
N ARG A 195 -58.75 20.41 -2.21
CA ARG A 195 -59.67 21.50 -2.57
C ARG A 195 -60.90 21.00 -3.32
N THR A 196 -60.73 20.07 -4.25
CA THR A 196 -61.83 19.45 -5.00
C THR A 196 -62.72 18.61 -4.10
N TYR A 197 -62.10 17.84 -3.19
CA TYR A 197 -62.79 17.04 -2.20
C TYR A 197 -63.68 17.89 -1.28
N PHE A 198 -63.17 19.01 -0.74
CA PHE A 198 -63.95 19.91 0.12
C PHE A 198 -65.08 20.62 -0.61
N LYS A 199 -64.87 21.03 -1.87
CA LYS A 199 -65.93 21.59 -2.73
C LYS A 199 -67.05 20.57 -2.99
N ALA A 200 -66.70 19.33 -3.33
CA ALA A 200 -67.67 18.27 -3.59
C ALA A 200 -68.53 17.93 -2.35
N LYS A 201 -67.98 18.10 -1.14
CA LYS A 201 -68.69 17.88 0.13
C LYS A 201 -69.40 19.13 0.68
N LYS A 202 -69.42 20.26 -0.03
CA LYS A 202 -70.06 21.53 0.36
C LYS A 202 -69.61 22.09 1.73
N LEU A 203 -68.37 21.83 2.16
CA LEU A 203 -67.85 22.42 3.42
C LEU A 203 -67.30 23.84 3.26
N ILE A 204 -67.01 24.27 2.04
CA ILE A 204 -66.47 25.60 1.70
C ILE A 204 -67.04 25.97 0.31
N GLU A 205 -67.60 27.18 0.14
CA GLU A 205 -68.08 27.71 -1.16
C GLU A 205 -66.92 27.92 -2.16
#